data_AF-A0A833GLA2-F1
#
_entry.id   AF-A0A833GLA2-F1
#
_cell.length_a   1.000
_cell.length_b   1.000
_cell.length_c   1.000
_cell.angle_alpha   90.00
_cell.angle_beta   90.00
_cell.angle_gamma   90.00
#
_symmetry.space_group_name_H-M   'P 1'
#
loop_
_entity.id
_entity.type
_entity.pdbx_description
1 polymer ?
#
loop_
_entity_poly.entity_id
_entity_poly.type
_entity_poly.pdbx_seq_one_letter_code
_entity_poly.pdbx_strand_id
1 'polypeptide(L)'
;MATPLFDELARGDAVRRAESWRYSRNALRALSQLDFAPAAASAAPAASLRAQYEWPQTQGHRLVFVNGRFVPALSDPPGPGCRIEHGADGCTLQLEAAGALAHVVHVALPGAGATRWQARLQLIASAPGTRLIEQHVAAEGADVLGVFDFDLALAERAGQGHVHHVRERTGCLQLQRAAVGAMLDAATRTGRIRQ
;
A
#
# COMPACT_ATOMS: atom_id res chain seq x y z
N MET A 1 4.11 -13.92 -23.64
CA MET A 1 5.43 -13.97 -22.96
C MET A 1 5.30 -13.14 -21.70
N ALA A 2 5.79 -13.62 -20.56
CA ALA A 2 5.74 -12.85 -19.31
C ALA A 2 6.57 -11.57 -19.44
N THR A 3 6.00 -10.42 -19.06
CA THR A 3 6.76 -9.17 -18.98
C THR A 3 7.88 -9.36 -17.95
N PRO A 4 9.14 -9.00 -18.27
CA PRO A 4 10.22 -9.06 -17.30
C PRO A 4 9.85 -8.25 -16.05
N LEU A 5 10.08 -8.80 -14.86
CA LEU A 5 9.78 -8.14 -13.57
C LEU A 5 10.35 -6.71 -13.52
N PHE A 6 11.46 -6.47 -14.21
CA PHE A 6 12.10 -5.16 -14.34
C PHE A 6 11.21 -4.14 -15.07
N ASP A 7 10.58 -4.54 -16.17
CA ASP A 7 9.72 -3.66 -16.96
C ASP A 7 8.39 -3.36 -16.26
N GLU A 8 7.92 -4.30 -15.46
CA GLU A 8 6.69 -4.17 -14.68
C GLU A 8 6.85 -3.18 -13.50
N LEU A 9 7.95 -3.31 -12.75
CA LEU A 9 8.16 -2.54 -11.52
C LEU A 9 8.69 -1.13 -11.80
N ALA A 10 9.51 -0.97 -12.83
CA ALA A 10 10.18 0.28 -13.11
C ALA A 10 9.26 1.28 -13.85
N ARG A 11 9.28 2.56 -13.44
CA ARG A 11 8.52 3.65 -14.09
C ARG A 11 9.45 4.57 -14.89
N GLY A 12 8.89 5.21 -15.92
CA GLY A 12 9.59 6.15 -16.78
C GLY A 12 10.29 5.49 -17.98
N ASP A 13 11.08 6.28 -18.71
CA ASP A 13 11.87 5.80 -19.84
C ASP A 13 12.99 4.83 -19.41
N ALA A 14 13.63 4.18 -20.38
CA ALA A 14 14.67 3.18 -20.12
C ALA A 14 15.83 3.68 -19.25
N VAL A 15 16.23 4.96 -19.38
CA VAL A 15 17.34 5.54 -18.62
C VAL A 15 16.92 5.73 -17.16
N ARG A 16 15.77 6.37 -16.92
CA ARG A 16 15.20 6.55 -15.57
C ARG A 16 14.98 5.22 -14.86
N ARG A 17 14.50 4.21 -15.60
CA ARG A 17 14.35 2.84 -15.08
C ARG A 17 15.69 2.23 -14.70
N ALA A 18 16.72 2.35 -15.54
CA ALA A 18 18.05 1.82 -15.24
C ALA A 18 18.71 2.50 -14.04
N GLU A 19 18.51 3.81 -13.87
CA GLU A 19 19.02 4.61 -12.75
C GLU A 19 18.33 4.28 -11.43
N SER A 20 16.99 4.19 -11.43
CA SER A 20 16.16 3.92 -10.23
C SER A 20 16.54 2.61 -9.53
N TRP A 21 17.11 1.67 -10.28
CA TRP A 21 17.46 0.34 -9.79
C TRP A 21 18.96 0.06 -9.78
N ARG A 22 19.81 1.09 -9.96
CA ARG A 22 21.27 0.92 -10.07
C ARG A 22 21.86 0.08 -8.93
N TYR A 23 21.42 0.33 -7.69
CA TYR A 23 21.94 -0.34 -6.49
C TYR A 23 21.20 -1.64 -6.14
N SER A 24 20.04 -1.90 -6.75
CA SER A 24 19.22 -3.09 -6.47
C SER A 24 19.17 -4.05 -7.65
N ARG A 25 19.97 -3.82 -8.70
CA ARG A 25 19.96 -4.60 -9.94
C ARG A 25 20.23 -6.08 -9.70
N ASN A 26 21.16 -6.42 -8.81
CA ASN A 26 21.48 -7.81 -8.48
C ASN A 26 20.33 -8.50 -7.75
N ALA A 27 19.69 -7.82 -6.79
CA ALA A 27 18.51 -8.33 -6.10
C ALA A 27 17.35 -8.55 -7.07
N LEU A 28 17.06 -7.59 -7.96
CA LEU A 28 16.03 -7.74 -8.99
C LEU A 28 16.35 -8.87 -9.97
N ARG A 29 17.63 -9.04 -10.35
CA ARG A 29 18.04 -10.15 -11.21
C ARG A 29 17.80 -11.49 -10.53
N ALA A 30 18.17 -11.62 -9.24
CA ALA A 30 17.91 -12.82 -8.46
C ALA A 30 16.39 -13.11 -8.36
N LEU A 31 15.57 -12.09 -8.09
CA LEU A 31 14.11 -12.24 -8.06
C LEU A 31 13.55 -12.65 -9.43
N SER A 32 14.06 -12.10 -10.53
CA SER A 32 13.59 -12.45 -11.88
C SER A 32 13.92 -13.88 -12.30
N GLN A 33 14.79 -14.58 -11.56
CA GLN A 33 15.12 -15.99 -11.79
C GLN A 33 14.20 -16.94 -11.01
N LEU A 34 13.39 -16.43 -10.08
CA LEU A 34 12.44 -17.22 -9.33
C LEU A 34 11.15 -17.41 -10.15
N ASP A 35 10.61 -18.62 -10.09
CA ASP A 35 9.29 -18.94 -10.66
C ASP A 35 8.23 -18.69 -9.59
N PHE A 36 7.57 -17.54 -9.67
CA PHE A 36 6.56 -17.15 -8.69
C PHE A 36 5.17 -17.67 -9.07
N ALA A 37 4.59 -18.50 -8.20
CA ALA A 37 3.16 -18.82 -8.28
C ALA A 37 2.29 -17.68 -7.72
N PRO A 38 1.01 -17.55 -8.12
CA PRO A 38 0.08 -16.64 -7.46
C PRO A 38 -0.09 -17.01 -5.98
N ALA A 39 0.01 -16.01 -5.10
CA ALA A 39 -0.21 -16.22 -3.67
C ALA A 39 -1.70 -16.52 -3.37
N ALA A 40 -1.95 -17.39 -2.39
CA ALA A 40 -3.32 -17.74 -2.00
C ALA A 40 -4.02 -16.56 -1.30
N ALA A 41 -5.08 -16.05 -1.92
CA ALA A 41 -5.73 -14.80 -1.52
C ALA A 41 -6.64 -14.90 -0.28
N SER A 42 -6.86 -16.11 0.25
CA SER A 42 -7.77 -16.38 1.38
C SER A 42 -7.14 -17.23 2.47
N ALA A 43 -5.81 -17.27 2.54
CA ALA A 43 -5.12 -17.97 3.61
C ALA A 43 -5.37 -17.27 4.96
N ALA A 44 -5.66 -18.03 6.01
CA ALA A 44 -5.90 -17.48 7.34
C ALA A 44 -4.55 -17.28 8.07
N PRO A 45 -4.22 -16.07 8.55
CA PRO A 45 -3.02 -15.87 9.33
C PRO A 45 -3.11 -16.55 10.70
N ALA A 46 -1.99 -17.12 11.16
CA ALA A 46 -1.88 -17.67 12.51
C ALA A 46 -2.08 -16.58 13.58
N ALA A 47 -2.58 -16.97 14.76
CA ALA A 47 -2.85 -16.05 15.86
C ALA A 47 -1.59 -15.25 16.30
N SER A 48 -0.42 -15.88 16.28
CA SER A 48 0.86 -15.23 16.60
C SER A 48 1.21 -14.11 15.61
N LEU A 49 0.89 -14.29 14.34
CA LEU A 49 1.07 -13.26 13.31
C LEU A 49 0.02 -12.15 13.46
N ARG A 50 -1.22 -12.51 13.78
CA ARG A 50 -2.30 -11.54 14.05
C ARG A 50 -1.95 -10.59 15.19
N ALA A 51 -1.38 -11.13 16.27
CA ALA A 51 -0.96 -10.33 17.42
C ALA A 51 0.04 -9.20 17.07
N GLN A 52 0.78 -9.31 15.96
CA GLN A 52 1.75 -8.29 15.53
C GLN A 52 1.07 -7.01 15.02
N TYR A 53 -0.17 -7.08 14.55
CA TYR A 53 -0.91 -5.94 13.99
C TYR A 53 -2.24 -5.65 14.70
N GLU A 54 -2.60 -6.46 15.69
CA GLU A 54 -3.79 -6.26 16.53
C GLU A 54 -3.55 -5.23 17.64
N TRP A 55 -3.08 -4.04 17.27
CA TRP A 55 -2.76 -2.98 18.22
C TRP A 55 -4.03 -2.34 18.80
N PRO A 56 -4.15 -2.22 20.15
CA PRO A 56 -5.30 -1.59 20.79
C PRO A 56 -5.61 -0.19 20.28
N GLN A 57 -4.58 0.61 19.95
CA GLN A 57 -4.71 2.01 19.50
C GLN A 57 -5.29 2.15 18.09
N THR A 58 -5.39 1.05 17.34
CA THR A 58 -5.89 1.04 15.95
C THR A 58 -7.20 0.26 15.79
N GLN A 59 -7.77 -0.22 16.90
CA GLN A 59 -9.06 -0.92 16.87
C GLN A 59 -10.16 -0.01 16.33
N GLY A 60 -10.98 -0.53 15.41
CA GLY A 60 -12.03 0.20 14.71
C GLY A 60 -11.57 0.93 13.44
N HIS A 61 -10.29 0.81 13.07
CA HIS A 61 -9.68 1.55 11.95
C HIS A 61 -8.85 0.65 11.02
N ARG A 62 -8.83 -0.67 11.24
CA ARG A 62 -7.92 -1.58 10.55
C ARG A 62 -8.50 -2.14 9.25
N LEU A 63 -7.72 -2.08 8.18
CA LEU A 63 -7.97 -2.76 6.91
C LEU A 63 -6.89 -3.81 6.67
N VAL A 64 -7.27 -5.07 6.54
CA VAL A 64 -6.32 -6.18 6.38
C VAL A 64 -6.38 -6.71 4.96
N PHE A 65 -5.20 -6.75 4.34
CA PHE A 65 -4.95 -7.36 3.04
C PHE A 65 -4.09 -8.61 3.26
N VAL A 66 -4.59 -9.78 2.89
CA VAL A 66 -3.80 -11.02 2.91
C VAL A 66 -3.40 -11.36 1.50
N ASN A 67 -2.09 -11.48 1.25
CA ASN A 67 -1.53 -11.78 -0.07
C ASN A 67 -2.14 -10.87 -1.16
N GLY A 68 -2.21 -9.58 -0.83
CA GLY A 68 -2.73 -8.52 -1.69
C GLY A 68 -4.25 -8.41 -1.82
N ARG A 69 -5.03 -9.29 -1.20
CA ARG A 69 -6.50 -9.24 -1.25
C ARG A 69 -7.09 -8.73 0.06
N PHE A 70 -8.05 -7.81 -0.03
CA PHE A 70 -8.81 -7.33 1.13
C PHE A 70 -9.60 -8.48 1.78
N VAL A 71 -9.48 -8.62 3.10
CA VAL A 71 -10.17 -9.64 3.88
C VAL A 71 -11.11 -8.97 4.89
N PRO A 72 -12.43 -8.90 4.60
CA PRO A 72 -13.40 -8.26 5.47
C PRO A 72 -13.43 -8.87 6.88
N ALA A 73 -13.28 -10.19 6.99
CA ALA A 73 -13.33 -10.90 8.28
C ALA A 73 -12.16 -10.56 9.24
N LEU A 74 -11.09 -9.96 8.75
CA LEU A 74 -9.94 -9.51 9.55
C LEU A 74 -9.88 -7.98 9.69
N SER A 75 -10.74 -7.28 8.97
CA SER A 75 -10.81 -5.82 8.93
C SER A 75 -11.91 -5.31 9.85
N ASP A 76 -11.72 -4.11 10.37
CA ASP A 76 -12.75 -3.42 11.12
C ASP A 76 -13.81 -2.86 10.15
N PRO A 77 -15.09 -2.80 10.56
CA PRO A 77 -16.11 -2.12 9.78
C PRO A 77 -15.75 -0.63 9.64
N PRO A 78 -16.05 0.00 8.49
CA PRO A 78 -15.78 1.42 8.32
C PRO A 78 -16.55 2.24 9.37
N GLY A 79 -15.82 3.02 10.17
CA GLY A 79 -16.40 3.97 11.11
C GLY A 79 -17.00 5.20 10.41
N PRO A 80 -17.66 6.10 11.15
CA PRO A 80 -18.19 7.34 10.60
C PRO A 80 -17.12 8.17 9.86
N GLY A 81 -17.44 8.63 8.66
CA GLY A 81 -16.51 9.39 7.81
C GLY A 81 -15.37 8.55 7.22
N CYS A 82 -15.47 7.23 7.24
CA CYS A 82 -14.63 6.32 6.49
C CYS A 82 -15.49 5.56 5.47
N ARG A 83 -15.05 5.48 4.22
CA ARG A 83 -15.67 4.64 3.19
C ARG A 83 -14.62 3.76 2.55
N ILE A 84 -14.99 2.49 2.37
CA ILE A 84 -14.16 1.49 1.72
C ILE A 84 -14.93 0.96 0.51
N GLU A 85 -14.32 1.06 -0.66
CA GLU A 85 -14.80 0.42 -1.88
C GLU A 85 -13.72 -0.55 -2.35
N HIS A 86 -14.06 -1.83 -2.52
CA HIS A 86 -13.10 -2.83 -2.97
C HIS A 86 -13.55 -3.44 -4.30
N GLY A 87 -12.61 -3.58 -5.22
CA GLY A 87 -12.82 -4.19 -6.54
C GLY A 87 -11.86 -5.34 -6.79
N ALA A 88 -11.91 -5.91 -7.99
CA ALA A 88 -10.95 -6.93 -8.42
C ALA A 88 -9.51 -6.37 -8.49
N ASP A 89 -9.38 -5.07 -8.80
CA ASP A 89 -8.09 -4.43 -9.09
C ASP A 89 -7.50 -3.64 -7.91
N GLY A 90 -8.17 -3.60 -6.76
CA GLY A 90 -7.68 -2.86 -5.60
C GLY A 90 -8.77 -2.38 -4.65
N CYS A 91 -8.38 -1.47 -3.77
CA CYS A 91 -9.23 -0.86 -2.77
C CYS A 91 -9.14 0.67 -2.85
N THR A 92 -10.27 1.35 -2.72
CA THR A 92 -10.34 2.79 -2.50
C THR A 92 -10.79 3.05 -1.07
N LEU A 93 -10.00 3.84 -0.35
CA LEU A 93 -10.28 4.28 1.02
C LEU A 93 -10.50 5.79 1.01
N GLN A 94 -11.66 6.23 1.50
CA GLN A 94 -11.96 7.66 1.66
C GLN A 94 -12.06 8.00 3.14
N LEU A 95 -11.32 9.02 3.57
CA LEU A 95 -11.28 9.53 4.94
C LEU A 95 -11.80 10.97 4.94
N GLU A 96 -13.03 11.15 5.43
CA GLU A 96 -13.82 12.39 5.37
C GLU A 96 -13.98 13.07 6.74
N ALA A 97 -13.66 12.38 7.83
CA ALA A 97 -13.72 12.95 9.18
C ALA A 97 -12.39 13.59 9.59
N ALA A 98 -12.45 14.74 10.25
CA ALA A 98 -11.26 15.37 10.83
C ALA A 98 -10.63 14.45 11.88
N GLY A 99 -9.31 14.28 11.83
CA GLY A 99 -8.59 13.38 12.74
C GLY A 99 -8.78 11.89 12.45
N ALA A 100 -9.41 11.51 11.32
CA ALA A 100 -9.60 10.13 10.92
C ALA A 100 -8.28 9.36 10.93
N LEU A 101 -8.33 8.11 11.38
CA LEU A 101 -7.22 7.17 11.38
C LEU A 101 -7.57 5.99 10.47
N ALA A 102 -6.60 5.58 9.66
CA ALA A 102 -6.63 4.31 8.97
C ALA A 102 -5.37 3.50 9.30
N HIS A 103 -5.54 2.23 9.62
CA HIS A 103 -4.45 1.28 9.78
C HIS A 103 -4.54 0.22 8.69
N VAL A 104 -3.69 0.32 7.67
CA VAL A 104 -3.63 -0.60 6.54
C VAL A 104 -2.56 -1.65 6.82
N VAL A 105 -2.98 -2.90 6.93
CA VAL A 105 -2.12 -4.04 7.23
C VAL A 105 -2.02 -4.94 6.00
N HIS A 106 -0.80 -5.18 5.53
CA HIS A 106 -0.51 -6.18 4.52
C HIS A 106 0.12 -7.39 5.16
N VAL A 107 -0.54 -8.53 5.03
CA VAL A 107 -0.11 -9.82 5.56
C VAL A 107 0.38 -10.68 4.40
N ALA A 108 1.66 -11.02 4.40
CA ALA A 108 2.24 -11.98 3.47
C ALA A 108 2.27 -13.37 4.11
N LEU A 109 1.62 -14.34 3.47
CA LEU A 109 1.59 -15.74 3.90
C LEU A 109 2.27 -16.62 2.85
N PRO A 110 3.09 -17.61 3.27
CA PRO A 110 3.80 -18.49 2.36
C PRO A 110 2.85 -19.35 1.52
N GLY A 111 3.31 -19.72 0.33
CA GLY A 111 2.74 -20.81 -0.45
C GLY A 111 3.60 -22.08 -0.37
N ALA A 112 3.32 -23.05 -1.25
CA ALA A 112 4.15 -24.25 -1.39
C ALA A 112 5.56 -23.99 -1.96
N GLY A 113 5.81 -22.77 -2.44
CA GLY A 113 7.08 -22.28 -2.95
C GLY A 113 7.06 -20.76 -3.03
N ALA A 114 7.92 -20.18 -3.88
CA ALA A 114 7.94 -18.74 -4.13
C ALA A 114 6.58 -18.28 -4.65
N THR A 115 5.97 -17.31 -3.96
CA THR A 115 4.69 -16.76 -4.36
C THR A 115 4.74 -15.25 -4.54
N ARG A 116 3.82 -14.75 -5.33
CA ARG A 116 3.70 -13.33 -5.62
C ARG A 116 2.27 -12.85 -5.45
N TRP A 117 2.13 -11.65 -4.90
CA TRP A 117 0.87 -10.91 -4.92
C TRP A 117 1.08 -9.47 -5.37
N GLN A 118 0.01 -8.88 -5.88
CA GLN A 118 -0.08 -7.46 -6.17
C GLN A 118 -1.33 -6.90 -5.51
N ALA A 119 -1.21 -5.70 -4.95
CA ALA A 119 -2.35 -4.96 -4.45
C ALA A 119 -2.24 -3.48 -4.83
N ARG A 120 -3.40 -2.86 -5.00
CA ARG A 120 -3.52 -1.42 -5.20
C ARG A 120 -4.41 -0.83 -4.13
N LEU A 121 -3.95 0.28 -3.53
CA LEU A 121 -4.74 1.09 -2.62
C LEU A 121 -4.73 2.54 -3.09
N GLN A 122 -5.92 3.10 -3.29
CA GLN A 122 -6.11 4.53 -3.45
C GLN A 122 -6.66 5.11 -2.15
N LEU A 123 -5.94 6.03 -1.54
CA LEU A 123 -6.38 6.79 -0.38
C LEU A 123 -6.79 8.20 -0.79
N ILE A 124 -8.00 8.60 -0.43
CA ILE A 124 -8.51 9.96 -0.58
C ILE A 124 -8.75 10.54 0.81
N ALA A 125 -7.87 11.45 1.23
CA ALA A 125 -8.03 12.17 2.50
C ALA A 125 -8.65 13.54 2.23
N SER A 126 -9.88 13.72 2.70
CA SER A 126 -10.66 14.94 2.46
C SER A 126 -10.71 15.89 3.65
N ALA A 127 -10.31 15.42 4.83
CA ALA A 127 -10.38 16.17 6.07
C ALA A 127 -9.00 16.38 6.72
N PRO A 128 -8.81 17.50 7.46
CA PRO A 128 -7.55 17.79 8.13
C PRO A 128 -7.24 16.79 9.25
N GLY A 129 -5.94 16.61 9.53
CA GLY A 129 -5.48 15.74 10.63
C GLY A 129 -5.64 14.25 10.38
N THR A 130 -5.89 13.84 9.13
CA THR A 130 -5.98 12.43 8.74
C THR A 130 -4.64 11.72 8.94
N ARG A 131 -4.66 10.52 9.55
CA ARG A 131 -3.49 9.68 9.82
C ARG A 131 -3.60 8.34 9.10
N LEU A 132 -2.50 7.89 8.52
CA LEU A 132 -2.39 6.58 7.87
C LEU A 132 -1.21 5.81 8.48
N ILE A 133 -1.49 4.63 9.02
CA ILE A 133 -0.47 3.67 9.42
C ILE A 133 -0.45 2.57 8.37
N GLU A 134 0.70 2.33 7.74
CA GLU A 134 0.91 1.22 6.82
C GLU A 134 1.82 0.20 7.50
N GLN A 135 1.30 -0.99 7.78
CA GLN A 135 2.05 -2.07 8.40
C GLN A 135 2.17 -3.25 7.44
N HIS A 136 3.38 -3.81 7.34
CA HIS A 136 3.61 -5.02 6.59
C HIS A 136 4.17 -6.11 7.50
N VAL A 137 3.42 -7.20 7.61
CA VAL A 137 3.78 -8.38 8.41
C VAL A 137 3.87 -9.60 7.51
N ALA A 138 4.74 -10.53 7.86
CA ALA A 138 4.89 -11.79 7.16
C ALA A 138 5.07 -12.94 8.13
N ALA A 139 4.58 -14.11 7.76
CA ALA A 139 5.00 -15.32 8.45
C ALA A 139 6.51 -15.55 8.21
N GLU A 140 7.18 -16.11 9.21
CA GLU A 140 8.61 -16.43 9.11
C GLU A 140 8.88 -17.40 7.94
N GLY A 141 9.99 -17.17 7.22
CA GLY A 141 10.37 -18.01 6.08
C GLY A 141 9.47 -17.85 4.85
N ALA A 142 8.65 -16.81 4.78
CA ALA A 142 7.78 -16.58 3.62
C ALA A 142 8.58 -16.12 2.38
N ASP A 143 8.72 -17.02 1.40
CA ASP A 143 9.20 -16.68 0.05
C ASP A 143 8.09 -15.97 -0.74
N VAL A 144 7.78 -14.74 -0.35
CA VAL A 144 6.68 -13.96 -0.91
C VAL A 144 7.20 -12.63 -1.46
N LEU A 145 6.95 -12.39 -2.75
CA LEU A 145 7.14 -11.09 -3.37
C LEU A 145 5.82 -10.30 -3.38
N GLY A 146 5.75 -9.27 -2.54
CA GLY A 146 4.65 -8.31 -2.53
C GLY A 146 4.92 -7.10 -3.42
N VAL A 147 4.02 -6.81 -4.36
CA VAL A 147 4.00 -5.58 -5.14
C VAL A 147 2.82 -4.73 -4.68
N PHE A 148 3.10 -3.51 -4.21
CA PHE A 148 2.07 -2.63 -3.71
C PHE A 148 2.09 -1.27 -4.41
N ASP A 149 0.97 -0.95 -5.08
CA ASP A 149 0.70 0.34 -5.69
C ASP A 149 -0.14 1.19 -4.73
N PHE A 150 0.41 2.31 -4.29
CA PHE A 150 -0.26 3.24 -3.38
C PHE A 150 -0.38 4.63 -4.01
N ASP A 151 -1.62 5.10 -4.13
CA ASP A 151 -1.96 6.43 -4.61
C ASP A 151 -2.62 7.23 -3.47
N LEU A 152 -2.04 8.36 -3.11
CA LEU A 152 -2.60 9.28 -2.10
C LEU A 152 -3.09 10.56 -2.78
N ALA A 153 -4.38 10.85 -2.65
CA ALA A 153 -5.01 12.09 -3.02
C ALA A 153 -5.42 12.88 -1.77
N LEU A 154 -5.00 14.14 -1.70
CA LEU A 154 -5.42 15.09 -0.67
C LEU A 154 -6.45 16.04 -1.28
N ALA A 155 -7.66 16.11 -0.74
CA ALA A 155 -8.65 17.08 -1.23
C ALA A 155 -8.26 18.50 -0.80
N GLU A 156 -8.69 19.52 -1.56
CA GLU A 156 -8.38 20.94 -1.27
C GLU A 156 -8.79 21.37 0.15
N ARG A 157 -9.84 20.76 0.70
CA ARG A 157 -10.33 21.00 2.07
C ARG A 157 -9.51 20.35 3.17
N ALA A 158 -8.58 19.45 2.84
CA ALA A 158 -7.70 18.82 3.82
C ALA A 158 -6.74 19.85 4.48
N GLY A 159 -6.62 21.06 3.91
CA GLY A 159 -5.80 22.15 4.45
C GLY A 159 -4.34 21.73 4.63
N GLN A 160 -3.59 22.43 5.47
CA GLN A 160 -2.22 22.07 5.90
C GLN A 160 -2.20 20.79 6.77
N GLY A 161 -3.00 19.77 6.43
CA GLY A 161 -3.08 18.51 7.12
C GLY A 161 -1.77 17.74 6.96
N HIS A 162 -1.10 17.48 8.07
CA HIS A 162 0.01 16.53 8.12
C HIS A 162 -0.53 15.11 7.99
N VAL A 163 -0.31 14.47 6.85
CA VAL A 163 -0.43 13.00 6.76
C VAL A 163 0.81 12.42 7.42
N HIS A 164 0.63 11.87 8.61
CA HIS A 164 1.67 11.09 9.26
C HIS A 164 1.61 9.66 8.71
N HIS A 165 2.59 9.30 7.89
CA HIS A 165 2.74 7.95 7.35
C HIS A 165 3.83 7.21 8.14
N VAL A 166 3.41 6.29 9.00
CA VAL A 166 4.32 5.38 9.70
C VAL A 166 4.35 4.07 8.94
N ARG A 167 5.57 3.60 8.66
CA ARG A 167 5.80 2.30 8.05
C ARG A 167 6.61 1.41 8.97
N GLU A 168 6.08 0.23 9.22
CA GLU A 168 6.76 -0.83 9.95
C GLU A 168 6.82 -2.10 9.09
N ARG A 169 7.96 -2.79 9.12
CA ARG A 169 8.23 -3.99 8.32
C ARG A 169 8.82 -5.07 9.20
N THR A 170 8.24 -6.26 9.12
CA THR A 170 8.79 -7.48 9.73
C THR A 170 8.73 -8.62 8.73
N GLY A 171 9.88 -9.16 8.34
CA GLY A 171 9.99 -10.47 7.70
C GLY A 171 9.62 -10.61 6.21
N CYS A 172 9.43 -9.54 5.42
CA CYS A 172 9.21 -9.66 3.97
C CYS A 172 10.00 -8.66 3.11
N LEU A 173 10.35 -9.10 1.89
CA LEU A 173 10.85 -8.23 0.85
C LEU A 173 9.66 -7.63 0.10
N GLN A 174 9.57 -6.30 0.08
CA GLN A 174 8.49 -5.59 -0.60
C GLN A 174 9.02 -4.49 -1.50
N LEU A 175 8.42 -4.42 -2.68
CA LEU A 175 8.69 -3.39 -3.67
C LEU A 175 7.44 -2.51 -3.75
N GLN A 176 7.57 -1.29 -3.23
CA GLN A 176 6.49 -0.32 -3.22
C GLN A 176 6.61 0.62 -4.41
N ARG A 177 5.46 0.94 -5.00
CA ARG A 177 5.30 2.01 -5.98
C ARG A 177 4.41 3.08 -5.35
N ALA A 178 5.02 4.20 -4.94
CA ALA A 178 4.30 5.38 -4.48
C ALA A 178 4.17 6.38 -5.63
N ALA A 179 2.96 6.87 -5.89
CA ALA A 179 2.75 8.11 -6.64
C ALA A 179 2.22 9.16 -5.66
N VAL A 180 3.01 10.20 -5.37
CA VAL A 180 2.46 11.41 -4.76
C VAL A 180 1.98 12.28 -5.90
N GLY A 181 0.66 12.29 -6.13
CA GLY A 181 0.04 13.19 -7.11
C GLY A 181 0.36 14.63 -6.75
N ALA A 182 0.93 15.38 -7.71
CA ALA A 182 1.44 16.73 -7.50
C ALA A 182 0.35 17.68 -6.95
N MET A 183 0.59 18.18 -5.73
CA MET A 183 -0.08 19.32 -5.11
C MET A 183 0.41 20.65 -5.72
N LEU A 184 0.45 20.76 -7.05
CA LEU A 184 1.12 21.88 -7.74
C LEU A 184 0.35 22.51 -8.93
N ASP A 185 -0.95 22.24 -9.07
CA ASP A 185 -1.79 22.93 -10.09
C ASP A 185 -2.89 23.86 -9.51
N ALA A 186 -3.08 23.85 -8.18
CA ALA A 186 -4.04 24.74 -7.50
C ALA A 186 -3.41 26.03 -6.96
N ALA A 187 -2.10 26.03 -6.63
CA ALA A 187 -1.41 27.20 -6.08
C ALA A 187 -0.98 28.25 -7.14
N THR A 188 -0.92 27.86 -8.42
CA THR A 188 -0.58 28.76 -9.54
C THR A 188 -1.79 29.42 -10.20
N ARG A 189 -3.03 29.01 -9.86
CA ARG A 189 -4.26 29.55 -10.48
C ARG A 189 -4.97 30.66 -9.71
N THR A 190 -4.57 30.95 -8.47
CA THR A 190 -5.10 32.06 -7.65
C THR A 190 -4.28 33.36 -7.77
N GLY A 191 -3.19 33.38 -8.53
CA GLY A 191 -2.39 34.57 -8.83
C GLY A 191 -2.87 35.39 -10.04
N ARG A 192 -4.15 35.80 -10.08
CA ARG A 192 -4.59 36.94 -10.90
C ARG A 192 -4.95 38.08 -9.96
N ILE A 193 -3.94 38.81 -9.50
CA ILE A 193 -4.14 40.16 -8.97
C ILE A 193 -4.13 41.10 -10.17
N ARG A 194 -5.30 41.69 -10.46
CA ARG A 194 -5.39 42.94 -11.20
C ARG A 194 -4.70 44.01 -10.37
N GLN A 195 -3.72 44.68 -10.95
CA GLN A 195 -3.60 46.13 -10.90
C GLN A 195 -3.33 46.61 -12.32
#